data_AF-A0A522FCH7-F1
#
_entry.id   AF-A0A522FCH7-F1
#
_cell.length_a   1.000
_cell.length_b   1.000
_cell.length_c   1.000
_cell.angle_alpha   90.00
_cell.angle_beta   90.00
_cell.angle_gamma   90.00
#
_symmetry.space_group_name_H-M   'P 1'
#
loop_
_entity.id
_entity.type
_entity.pdbx_description
1 polymer ?
#
loop_
_entity_poly.entity_id
_entity_poly.type
_entity_poly.pdbx_seq_one_letter_code
_entity_poly.pdbx_strand_id
1 'polypeptide(L)'
;MFKLILRRALFCSLPFLSISTVQAMHPNKDVLATQCRVLAQSVSSLISSQKKEACVDKLILSTYLLSVASEYILDDSDDIAKEELTDAIYNLQYAELLNCKRYIQISHAKFETQKIMDSL
;
A
#
# COMPACT_ATOMS: atom_id res chain seq x y z
N MET A 1 21.12 -46.67 30.01
CA MET A 1 19.88 -47.30 29.47
C MET A 1 18.82 -46.22 29.33
N PHE A 2 18.09 -46.24 28.21
CA PHE A 2 16.93 -45.42 27.83
C PHE A 2 17.11 -43.89 27.66
N LYS A 3 17.31 -43.50 26.39
CA LYS A 3 16.77 -42.28 25.76
C LYS A 3 15.26 -42.16 26.02
N LEU A 4 14.73 -40.96 25.75
CA LEU A 4 13.31 -40.53 25.60
C LEU A 4 12.96 -39.50 26.69
N ILE A 5 12.32 -38.35 26.49
CA ILE A 5 11.53 -37.71 25.41
C ILE A 5 11.48 -36.23 25.84
N LEU A 6 12.02 -35.32 25.04
CA LEU A 6 11.24 -34.36 24.24
C LEU A 6 10.37 -33.39 25.08
N ARG A 7 10.79 -32.12 25.03
CA ARG A 7 9.95 -30.91 24.92
C ARG A 7 8.66 -30.88 25.76
N ARG A 8 8.72 -30.25 26.93
CA ARG A 8 7.50 -29.80 27.62
C ARG A 8 7.71 -28.63 28.57
N ALA A 9 8.60 -27.70 28.20
CA ALA A 9 8.72 -26.40 28.83
C ALA A 9 8.31 -25.35 27.79
N LEU A 10 7.00 -25.12 27.64
CA LEU A 10 6.37 -23.94 27.05
C LEU A 10 4.88 -24.27 26.80
N PHE A 11 4.13 -24.34 27.89
CA PHE A 11 2.69 -24.04 27.85
C PHE A 11 2.44 -22.98 28.93
N CYS A 12 3.13 -21.85 28.80
CA CYS A 12 2.58 -20.60 29.31
C CYS A 12 1.39 -20.27 28.42
N SER A 13 0.22 -20.55 28.96
CA SER A 13 -1.08 -20.10 28.50
C SER A 13 -1.04 -18.59 28.20
N LEU A 14 -0.87 -18.27 26.92
CA LEU A 14 -1.29 -16.99 26.37
C LEU A 14 -2.76 -17.14 26.01
N PRO A 15 -3.70 -16.51 26.74
CA PRO A 15 -5.01 -16.28 26.16
C PRO A 15 -4.79 -15.29 25.02
N PHE A 16 -4.68 -15.80 23.79
CA PHE A 16 -4.79 -14.95 22.62
C PHE A 16 -6.20 -14.36 22.64
N LEU A 17 -6.28 -13.11 23.10
CA LEU A 17 -7.39 -12.19 22.90
C LEU A 17 -7.78 -12.24 21.43
N SER A 18 -8.72 -13.12 21.11
CA SER A 18 -9.34 -13.24 19.81
C SER A 18 -10.44 -12.18 19.75
N ILE A 19 -10.04 -10.92 19.63
CA ILE A 19 -10.97 -9.88 19.20
C ILE A 19 -10.97 -9.93 17.67
N SER A 20 -11.73 -10.88 17.15
CA SER A 20 -12.17 -10.89 15.76
C SER A 20 -13.24 -9.82 15.61
N THR A 21 -12.88 -8.54 15.57
CA THR A 21 -13.78 -7.51 15.05
C THR A 21 -13.82 -7.66 13.53
N VAL A 22 -14.59 -8.66 13.11
CA VAL A 22 -15.34 -8.60 11.85
C VAL A 22 -16.38 -7.51 12.06
N GLN A 23 -15.93 -6.27 11.91
CA GLN A 23 -16.84 -5.16 11.66
C GLN A 23 -16.57 -4.77 10.22
N ALA A 24 -17.42 -5.27 9.34
CA ALA A 24 -17.61 -4.78 7.98
C ALA A 24 -18.16 -3.35 8.08
N MET A 25 -17.31 -2.44 8.55
CA MET A 25 -17.52 -1.01 8.56
C MET A 25 -16.59 -0.53 7.46
N HIS A 26 -17.14 0.14 6.45
CA HIS A 26 -16.34 0.79 5.41
C HIS A 26 -15.08 1.40 6.07
N PRO A 27 -13.88 1.10 5.55
CA PRO A 27 -12.67 1.65 6.14
C PRO A 27 -12.86 3.15 6.27
N ASN A 28 -12.62 3.67 7.49
CA ASN A 28 -12.81 5.09 7.76
C ASN A 28 -12.10 5.89 6.67
N LYS A 29 -12.81 6.78 5.97
CA LYS A 29 -12.27 7.57 4.85
C LYS A 29 -10.99 8.30 5.24
N ASP A 30 -10.89 8.76 6.50
CA ASP A 30 -9.66 9.33 7.05
C ASP A 30 -8.46 8.37 6.99
N VAL A 31 -8.71 7.08 7.25
CA VAL A 31 -7.69 6.02 7.21
C VAL A 31 -7.26 5.78 5.76
N LEU A 32 -8.20 5.66 4.82
CA LEU A 32 -7.89 5.49 3.39
C LEU A 32 -7.13 6.70 2.84
N ALA A 33 -7.59 7.91 3.12
CA ALA A 33 -6.92 9.14 2.73
C ALA A 33 -5.51 9.23 3.32
N THR A 34 -5.33 8.82 4.58
CA THR A 34 -3.99 8.75 5.22
C THR A 34 -3.10 7.72 4.54
N GLN A 35 -3.63 6.54 4.19
CA GLN A 35 -2.88 5.52 3.46
C GLN A 35 -2.41 6.04 2.10
N CYS A 36 -3.26 6.75 1.36
CA CYS A 36 -2.88 7.42 0.11
C CYS A 36 -1.71 8.39 0.30
N ARG A 37 -1.74 9.25 1.33
CA ARG A 37 -0.65 10.21 1.62
C ARG A 37 0.65 9.53 2.01
N VAL A 38 0.58 8.51 2.86
CA VAL A 38 1.77 7.73 3.25
C VAL A 38 2.36 7.01 2.05
N LEU A 39 1.50 6.48 1.18
CA LEU A 39 1.93 5.82 -0.05
C LEU A 39 2.57 6.79 -1.03
N ALA A 40 1.99 7.99 -1.20
CA ALA A 40 2.57 9.07 -2.00
C ALA A 40 3.98 9.43 -1.51
N GLN A 41 4.17 9.59 -0.20
CA GLN A 41 5.50 9.83 0.39
C GLN A 41 6.48 8.68 0.12
N SER A 42 6.00 7.44 0.22
CA SER A 42 6.79 6.26 -0.08
C SER A 42 7.26 6.26 -1.54
N VAL A 43 6.36 6.48 -2.49
CA VAL A 43 6.66 6.56 -3.93
C VAL A 43 7.61 7.73 -4.22
N SER A 44 7.37 8.89 -3.63
CA SER A 44 8.22 10.07 -3.76
C SER A 44 9.67 9.80 -3.35
N SER A 45 9.86 9.05 -2.26
CA SER A 45 11.21 8.67 -1.78
C SER A 45 12.01 7.82 -2.78
N LEU A 46 11.34 7.18 -3.75
CA LEU A 46 11.98 6.35 -4.77
C LEU A 46 12.57 7.19 -5.93
N ILE A 47 12.09 8.42 -6.12
CA ILE A 47 12.41 9.28 -7.28
C ILE A 47 13.91 9.57 -7.36
N SER A 48 14.52 10.02 -6.26
CA SER A 48 15.94 10.42 -6.22
C SER A 48 16.91 9.28 -6.54
N SER A 49 16.46 8.03 -6.43
CA SER A 49 17.27 6.85 -6.74
C SER A 49 17.29 6.50 -8.23
N GLN A 50 16.36 7.06 -9.02
CA GLN A 50 16.22 6.75 -10.43
C GLN A 50 17.31 7.39 -11.29
N LYS A 51 17.68 6.71 -12.37
CA LYS A 51 18.63 7.21 -13.39
C LYS A 51 17.94 7.58 -14.70
N LYS A 52 16.76 6.99 -14.97
CA LYS A 52 16.01 7.20 -16.20
C LYS A 52 14.96 8.27 -15.93
N GLU A 53 14.93 9.30 -16.75
CA GLU A 53 13.95 10.40 -16.64
C GLU A 53 12.51 9.87 -16.71
N ALA A 54 12.22 8.96 -17.65
CA ALA A 54 10.91 8.32 -17.72
C ALA A 54 10.49 7.58 -16.42
N CYS A 55 11.44 7.07 -15.62
CA CYS A 55 11.13 6.52 -14.30
C CYS A 55 10.81 7.61 -13.28
N VAL A 56 11.54 8.71 -13.31
CA VAL A 56 11.29 9.89 -12.47
C VAL A 56 9.88 10.42 -12.75
N ASP A 57 9.54 10.62 -14.03
CA ASP A 57 8.25 11.17 -14.44
C ASP A 57 7.08 10.30 -13.95
N LYS A 58 7.18 8.98 -14.14
CA LYS A 58 6.12 8.05 -13.71
C LYS A 58 5.94 8.00 -12.20
N LEU A 59 7.03 8.09 -11.43
CA LEU A 59 6.95 8.13 -9.98
C LEU A 59 6.43 9.48 -9.46
N ILE A 60 6.77 10.61 -10.11
CA ILE A 60 6.21 11.93 -9.80
C ILE A 60 4.70 11.93 -10.04
N LEU A 61 4.25 11.49 -11.22
CA LEU A 61 2.83 11.41 -11.55
C LEU A 61 2.09 10.51 -10.55
N SER A 62 2.61 9.32 -10.26
CA SER A 62 1.99 8.42 -9.27
C SER A 62 1.89 9.07 -7.88
N THR A 63 2.92 9.80 -7.45
CA THR A 63 2.93 10.52 -6.17
C THR A 63 1.83 11.60 -6.12
N TYR A 64 1.69 12.35 -7.22
CA TYR A 64 0.69 13.40 -7.34
C TYR A 64 -0.73 12.81 -7.30
N LEU A 65 -1.01 11.83 -8.16
CA LEU A 65 -2.32 11.17 -8.25
C LEU A 65 -2.75 10.54 -6.92
N LEU A 66 -1.82 9.89 -6.20
CA LEU A 66 -2.09 9.38 -4.84
C LEU A 66 -2.45 10.49 -3.85
N SER A 67 -1.82 11.66 -3.97
CA SER A 67 -2.10 12.80 -3.09
C SER A 67 -3.45 13.43 -3.41
N VAL A 68 -3.81 13.53 -4.70
CA VAL A 68 -5.11 14.03 -5.17
C VAL A 68 -6.24 13.05 -4.80
N ALA A 69 -6.05 11.75 -4.99
CA ALA A 69 -6.99 10.73 -4.56
C ALA A 69 -7.31 10.84 -3.05
N SER A 70 -6.30 11.15 -2.22
CA SER A 70 -6.51 11.39 -0.78
C SER A 70 -7.48 12.54 -0.51
N GLU A 71 -7.40 13.63 -1.26
CA GLU A 71 -8.30 14.78 -1.14
C GLU A 71 -9.72 14.40 -1.57
N TYR A 72 -9.87 13.72 -2.71
CA TYR A 72 -11.20 13.27 -3.17
C TYR A 72 -11.85 12.24 -2.24
N ILE A 73 -11.08 11.37 -1.59
CA ILE A 73 -11.61 10.46 -0.56
C ILE A 73 -12.19 11.25 0.62
N LEU A 74 -11.52 12.32 1.06
CA LEU A 74 -12.02 13.16 2.16
C LEU A 74 -13.25 13.99 1.75
N ASP A 75 -13.34 14.37 0.48
CA ASP A 75 -14.44 15.14 -0.10
C ASP A 75 -15.62 14.24 -0.55
N ASP A 76 -15.66 12.99 -0.11
CA ASP A 76 -16.70 12.00 -0.46
C ASP A 76 -16.89 11.78 -1.97
N SER A 77 -15.86 12.04 -2.77
CA SER A 77 -15.86 11.95 -4.23
C SER A 77 -15.21 10.63 -4.71
N ASP A 78 -15.77 9.51 -4.26
CA ASP A 78 -15.15 8.17 -4.38
C ASP A 78 -14.92 7.74 -5.85
N ASP A 79 -15.81 8.10 -6.79
CA ASP A 79 -15.65 7.80 -8.21
C ASP A 79 -14.42 8.49 -8.82
N ILE A 80 -14.21 9.76 -8.47
CA ILE A 80 -13.04 10.54 -8.92
C ILE A 80 -11.77 9.99 -8.26
N ALA A 81 -11.83 9.68 -6.96
CA ALA A 81 -10.72 9.04 -6.27
C ALA A 81 -10.31 7.71 -6.93
N LYS A 82 -11.27 6.89 -7.37
CA LYS A 82 -11.00 5.64 -8.10
C LYS A 82 -10.32 5.88 -9.45
N GLU A 83 -10.68 6.93 -10.18
CA GLU A 83 -10.02 7.31 -11.43
C GLU A 83 -8.55 7.68 -11.19
N GLU A 84 -8.28 8.54 -10.20
CA GLU A 84 -6.94 8.95 -9.80
C GLU A 84 -6.08 7.75 -9.34
N LEU A 85 -6.66 6.84 -8.55
CA LEU A 85 -5.97 5.61 -8.12
C LEU A 85 -5.69 4.67 -9.29
N THR A 86 -6.60 4.56 -10.25
CA THR A 86 -6.41 3.77 -11.47
C THR A 86 -5.23 4.30 -12.28
N ASP A 87 -5.16 5.62 -12.46
CA ASP A 87 -4.05 6.26 -13.18
C ASP A 87 -2.71 6.14 -12.42
N ALA A 88 -2.74 6.19 -11.08
CA ALA A 88 -1.56 5.92 -10.26
C ALA A 88 -1.06 4.48 -10.48
N ILE A 89 -1.97 3.50 -10.49
CA ILE A 89 -1.65 2.09 -10.76
C ILE A 89 -1.02 1.94 -12.15
N TYR A 90 -1.57 2.58 -13.17
CA TYR A 90 -1.01 2.53 -14.51
C TYR A 90 0.40 3.14 -14.60
N ASN A 91 0.65 4.26 -13.93
CA ASN A 91 1.99 4.86 -13.92
C ASN A 91 3.00 3.99 -13.15
N LEU A 92 2.59 3.36 -12.04
CA LEU A 92 3.42 2.40 -11.29
C LEU A 92 3.71 1.14 -12.12
N GLN A 93 2.72 0.58 -12.80
CA GLN A 93 2.87 -0.53 -13.74
C GLN A 93 3.82 -0.17 -14.90
N TYR A 94 3.74 1.05 -15.42
CA TYR A 94 4.64 1.52 -16.46
C TYR A 94 6.09 1.61 -15.93
N ALA A 95 6.28 2.10 -14.71
CA ALA A 95 7.59 2.15 -14.06
C ALA A 95 8.20 0.74 -13.87
N GLU A 96 7.38 -0.27 -13.55
CA GLU A 96 7.80 -1.68 -13.53
C GLU A 96 8.32 -2.13 -14.91
N LEU A 97 7.53 -1.89 -15.98
CA LEU A 97 7.87 -2.27 -17.35
C LEU A 97 9.14 -1.56 -17.87
N LEU A 98 9.40 -0.34 -17.41
CA LEU A 98 10.62 0.41 -17.71
C LEU A 98 11.87 -0.12 -16.98
N ASN A 99 11.74 -1.14 -16.13
CA ASN A 99 12.80 -1.62 -15.25
C ASN A 99 13.40 -0.49 -14.39
N CYS A 100 12.54 0.31 -13.75
CA CYS A 100 12.97 1.32 -12.81
C CYS A 100 13.68 0.69 -11.60
N LYS A 101 14.60 1.44 -10.96
CA LYS A 101 15.24 0.95 -9.74
C LYS A 101 14.20 0.81 -8.62
N ARG A 102 14.51 -0.03 -7.62
CA ARG A 102 13.61 -0.30 -6.49
C ARG A 102 12.28 -0.93 -6.95
N TYR A 103 12.35 -1.79 -7.96
CA TYR A 103 11.21 -2.51 -8.53
C TYR A 103 10.28 -3.11 -7.46
N ILE A 104 10.82 -3.79 -6.45
CA ILE A 104 10.02 -4.42 -5.39
C ILE A 104 9.17 -3.39 -4.64
N GLN A 105 9.74 -2.22 -4.32
CA GLN A 105 9.01 -1.14 -3.66
C GLN A 105 7.92 -0.55 -4.58
N ILE A 106 8.19 -0.44 -5.88
CA ILE A 106 7.21 0.03 -6.88
C ILE A 106 6.05 -0.97 -6.97
N SER A 107 6.34 -2.27 -7.08
CA SER A 107 5.31 -3.32 -7.11
C SER A 107 4.48 -3.39 -5.84
N HIS A 108 5.12 -3.22 -4.68
CA HIS A 108 4.40 -3.12 -3.42
C HIS A 108 3.49 -1.89 -3.40
N ALA A 109 3.98 -0.73 -3.86
CA ALA A 109 3.16 0.47 -3.91
C ALA A 109 1.95 0.31 -4.84
N LYS A 110 2.13 -0.34 -5.99
CA LYS A 110 1.03 -0.65 -6.92
C LYS A 110 -0.03 -1.55 -6.25
N PHE A 111 0.42 -2.59 -5.56
CA PHE A 111 -0.48 -3.50 -4.83
C PHE A 111 -1.26 -2.79 -3.72
N GLU A 112 -0.60 -1.96 -2.91
CA GLU A 112 -1.30 -1.19 -1.87
C GLU A 112 -2.26 -0.16 -2.47
N THR A 113 -1.93 0.44 -3.62
CA THR A 113 -2.84 1.35 -4.35
C THR A 113 -4.10 0.62 -4.80
N GLN A 114 -3.97 -0.57 -5.38
CA GLN A 114 -5.10 -1.42 -5.76
C GLN A 114 -5.98 -1.77 -4.55
N LYS A 115 -5.36 -2.12 -3.42
CA LYS A 115 -6.09 -2.46 -2.19
C LYS A 115 -6.90 -1.29 -1.64
N ILE A 116 -6.37 -0.06 -1.72
CA ILE A 116 -7.11 1.15 -1.35
C ILE A 116 -8.31 1.33 -2.30
N MET A 117 -8.08 1.20 -3.61
CA MET A 117 -9.13 1.34 -4.63
C MET A 117 -10.26 0.33 -4.44
N ASP A 118 -9.93 -0.93 -4.13
CA ASP A 118 -10.91 -2.00 -3.86
C ASP A 118 -11.70 -1.78 -2.55
N SER A 119 -11.23 -0.86 -1.69
CA SER A 119 -11.83 -0.53 -0.39
C SER A 119 -12.74 0.71 -0.44
N LEU A 120 -12.73 1.44 -1.55
CA LEU A 120 -13.65 2.54 -1.88
C LEU A 120 -14.90 2.00 -2.59
#